data_AF-A0A8X6V8S7-F1
#
_entry.id   AF-A0A8X6V8S7-F1
#
_cell.length_a   1.000
_cell.length_b   1.000
_cell.length_c   1.000
_cell.angle_alpha   90.00
_cell.angle_beta   90.00
_cell.angle_gamma   90.00
#
_symmetry.space_group_name_H-M   'P 1'
#
loop_
_entity.id
_entity.type
_entity.pdbx_description
1 polymer ?
#
loop_
_entity_poly.entity_id
_entity_poly.type
_entity_poly.pdbx_seq_one_letter_code
_entity_poly.pdbx_strand_id
1 'polypeptide(L)'
;MEAIASEAASGTSSAREAARRLGLSTSSVRNILRRILQLYPYKLQSCHELLPADTAQKEAFAKWAFSKMEHDPTWVFNILWTDEAHFSLHGDVNNHKCRIWATSNPREYTQKPLHSSKGTSWCVV
;
A
#
# COMPACT_ATOMS: atom_id res chain seq x y z
N MET A 1 2.53 -11.92 -25.80
CA MET A 1 2.52 -10.61 -25.11
C MET A 1 1.29 -10.43 -24.22
N GLU A 2 0.11 -10.88 -24.64
CA GLU A 2 -1.13 -10.78 -23.85
C GLU A 2 -1.06 -11.40 -22.46
N ALA A 3 -0.43 -12.57 -22.31
CA ALA A 3 -0.25 -13.21 -21.01
C ALA A 3 0.56 -12.34 -20.01
N ILE A 4 1.55 -11.59 -20.50
CA ILE A 4 2.37 -10.68 -19.67
C ILE A 4 1.56 -9.45 -19.27
N ALA A 5 0.75 -8.93 -20.20
CA ALA A 5 -0.11 -7.79 -19.92
C ALA A 5 -1.19 -8.15 -18.88
N SER A 6 -1.82 -9.32 -19.00
CA SER A 6 -2.82 -9.82 -18.06
C SER A 6 -2.23 -10.05 -16.66
N GLU A 7 -1.07 -10.71 -16.56
CA GLU A 7 -0.41 -10.95 -15.28
C GLU A 7 0.07 -9.64 -14.62
N ALA A 8 0.63 -8.72 -15.41
CA ALA A 8 1.08 -7.42 -14.92
C ALA A 8 -0.07 -6.49 -14.51
N ALA A 9 -1.23 -6.59 -15.15
CA ALA A 9 -2.44 -5.85 -14.79
C ALA A 9 -3.02 -6.31 -13.44
N SER A 10 -2.92 -7.61 -13.12
CA SER A 10 -3.37 -8.14 -11.82
C SER A 10 -2.45 -7.77 -10.63
N GLY A 11 -1.24 -7.25 -10.90
CA GLY A 11 -0.24 -6.92 -9.87
C GLY A 11 0.33 -8.13 -9.12
N THR A 12 -0.02 -9.35 -9.53
CA THR A 12 0.38 -10.61 -8.87
C THR A 12 1.85 -10.96 -9.09
N SER A 13 2.51 -10.31 -10.04
CA SER A 13 3.87 -10.66 -10.47
C SER A 13 4.74 -9.43 -10.68
N SER A 14 5.99 -9.52 -10.23
CA SER A 14 6.96 -8.44 -10.40
C SER A 14 7.61 -8.51 -11.78
N ALA A 15 8.10 -7.37 -12.29
CA ALA A 15 8.87 -7.35 -13.55
C ALA A 15 10.10 -8.28 -13.52
N ARG A 16 10.63 -8.59 -12.32
CA ARG A 16 11.71 -9.58 -12.12
C ARG A 16 11.24 -11.01 -12.32
N GLU A 17 10.07 -11.35 -11.79
CA GLU A 17 9.50 -12.69 -11.94
C GLU A 17 9.08 -12.93 -13.40
N ALA A 18 8.47 -11.94 -14.04
CA ALA A 18 8.17 -11.99 -15.47
C ALA A 18 9.45 -12.19 -16.31
N ALA A 19 10.53 -11.47 -15.99
CA ALA A 19 11.82 -11.63 -16.66
C ALA A 19 12.38 -13.06 -16.51
N ARG A 20 12.34 -13.62 -15.29
CA ARG A 20 12.77 -14.99 -15.00
C ARG A 20 12.00 -16.03 -15.81
N ARG A 21 10.67 -15.91 -15.89
CA ARG A 21 9.80 -16.85 -16.63
C ARG A 21 10.01 -16.78 -18.14
N LEU A 22 10.26 -15.58 -18.66
CA LEU A 22 10.42 -15.35 -20.10
C LEU A 22 11.88 -15.54 -20.57
N GLY A 23 12.82 -15.78 -19.67
CA GLY A 23 14.25 -15.81 -20.00
C GLY A 23 14.79 -14.47 -20.49
N LEU A 24 14.13 -13.36 -20.14
CA LEU A 24 14.50 -12.02 -20.57
C LEU A 24 15.25 -11.27 -19.46
N SER A 25 15.97 -10.21 -19.86
CA SER A 25 16.46 -9.26 -18.88
C SER A 25 15.32 -8.44 -18.27
N THR A 26 15.49 -8.03 -17.01
CA THR A 26 14.49 -7.20 -16.32
C THR A 26 14.29 -5.83 -16.97
N SER A 27 15.30 -5.30 -17.65
CA SER A 27 15.24 -4.06 -18.41
C SER A 27 14.42 -4.25 -19.70
N SER A 28 14.59 -5.37 -20.40
CA SER A 28 13.77 -5.71 -21.57
C SER A 28 12.28 -5.78 -21.22
N VAL A 29 11.93 -6.46 -20.12
CA VAL A 29 10.53 -6.52 -19.65
C VAL A 29 9.98 -5.12 -19.33
N ARG A 30 10.74 -4.29 -18.62
CA ARG A 30 10.33 -2.91 -18.33
C ARG A 30 10.17 -2.05 -19.59
N ASN A 31 11.05 -2.23 -20.58
CA ASN A 31 10.95 -1.54 -21.86
C ASN A 31 9.70 -1.98 -22.63
N ILE A 32 9.40 -3.28 -22.68
CA ILE A 32 8.18 -3.79 -23.30
C ILE A 32 6.96 -3.19 -22.61
N LEU A 33 6.90 -3.23 -21.27
CA LEU A 33 5.78 -2.67 -20.50
C LEU A 33 5.59 -1.18 -20.76
N ARG A 34 6.65 -0.36 -20.68
CA ARG A 34 6.53 1.11 -20.80
C ARG A 34 6.48 1.62 -22.23
N ARG A 35 7.30 1.09 -23.13
CA ARG A 35 7.49 1.67 -24.48
C ARG A 35 6.63 1.02 -25.55
N ILE A 36 6.36 -0.28 -25.42
CA ILE A 36 5.55 -1.03 -26.40
C ILE A 36 4.09 -1.04 -25.95
N LEU A 37 3.83 -1.44 -24.70
CA LEU A 37 2.47 -1.61 -24.17
C LEU A 37 1.91 -0.34 -23.51
N GLN A 38 2.74 0.70 -23.32
CA GLN A 38 2.33 1.97 -22.68
C GLN A 38 1.70 1.78 -21.29
N LEU A 39 2.20 0.81 -20.52
CA LEU A 39 1.77 0.53 -19.16
C LEU A 39 2.70 1.18 -18.14
N TYR A 40 2.11 1.75 -17.10
CA TYR A 40 2.81 2.43 -16.02
C TYR A 40 2.62 1.68 -14.69
N PRO A 41 3.65 1.65 -13.82
CA PRO A 41 3.58 0.93 -12.56
C PRO A 41 2.89 1.77 -11.47
N TYR A 42 1.77 1.27 -10.95
CA TYR A 42 1.03 1.83 -9.82
C TYR A 42 1.28 1.01 -8.55
N LYS A 43 1.52 1.70 -7.42
CA LYS A 43 1.74 1.07 -6.12
C LYS A 43 0.41 0.71 -5.50
N LEU A 44 0.28 -0.52 -5.00
CA LEU A 44 -0.87 -0.87 -4.19
C LEU A 44 -0.77 -0.17 -2.83
N GLN A 45 -1.86 0.48 -2.41
CA GLN A 45 -1.97 1.14 -1.11
C GLN A 45 -3.02 0.41 -0.29
N SER A 46 -2.65 0.07 0.95
CA SER A 46 -3.61 -0.38 1.95
C SER A 46 -4.13 0.86 2.66
N CYS A 47 -5.41 1.15 2.50
CA CYS A 47 -6.07 2.28 3.14
C CYS A 47 -7.23 1.75 3.98
N HIS A 48 -7.50 2.40 5.10
CA HIS A 48 -8.77 2.19 5.80
C HIS A 48 -9.88 2.91 5.02
N GLU A 49 -11.08 2.34 5.03
CA GLU A 49 -12.25 3.03 4.49
C GLU A 49 -12.52 4.29 5.33
N LEU A 50 -12.77 5.42 4.67
CA LEU A 50 -13.12 6.66 5.33
C LEU A 50 -14.62 6.85 5.24
N LEU A 51 -15.28 6.89 6.40
CA LEU A 51 -16.69 7.25 6.49
C LEU A 51 -16.84 8.77 6.41
N PRO A 52 -17.99 9.29 5.93
CA PRO A 52 -18.21 10.74 5.82
C PRO A 52 -17.99 11.51 7.13
N ALA A 53 -18.28 10.88 8.27
CA ALA A 53 -18.10 11.46 9.60
C ALA A 53 -16.62 11.58 10.03
N ASP A 54 -15.74 10.72 9.51
CA ASP A 54 -14.34 10.63 9.95
C ASP A 54 -13.59 11.93 9.67
N THR A 55 -13.91 12.61 8.56
CA THR A 55 -13.24 13.86 8.18
C THR A 55 -13.43 14.93 9.25
N ALA A 56 -14.66 15.13 9.72
CA ALA A 56 -14.97 16.12 10.75
C ALA A 56 -14.31 15.76 12.09
N GLN A 57 -14.32 14.48 12.47
CA GLN A 57 -13.68 14.00 13.68
C GLN A 57 -12.15 14.18 13.66
N LYS A 58 -11.52 13.85 12.53
CA LYS A 58 -10.07 14.03 12.32
C LYS A 58 -9.67 15.49 12.36
N GLU A 59 -10.45 16.37 11.74
CA GLU A 59 -10.20 17.81 11.77
C GLU A 59 -10.33 18.37 13.19
N ALA A 60 -11.39 17.97 13.93
CA ALA A 60 -11.60 18.39 15.31
C ALA A 60 -10.44 17.94 16.22
N PHE A 61 -10.01 16.69 16.09
CA PHE A 61 -8.85 16.16 16.81
C PHE A 61 -7.57 16.93 16.47
N ALA A 62 -7.31 17.19 15.20
CA ALA A 62 -6.12 17.93 14.77
C ALA A 62 -6.09 19.33 15.40
N LYS A 63 -7.20 20.09 15.33
CA LYS A 63 -7.31 21.42 15.95
C LYS A 63 -7.08 21.38 17.46
N TRP A 64 -7.67 20.40 18.15
CA TRP A 64 -7.48 20.20 19.58
C TRP A 64 -6.01 19.89 19.93
N ALA A 65 -5.38 18.97 19.20
CA ALA A 65 -3.98 18.60 19.41
C ALA A 65 -3.04 19.78 19.15
N PHE A 66 -3.27 20.56 18.09
CA PHE A 66 -2.51 21.78 17.82
C PHE A 66 -2.62 22.78 18.97
N SER A 67 -3.82 23.01 19.50
CA SER A 67 -4.01 23.89 20.65
C SER A 67 -3.23 23.39 21.87
N LYS A 68 -3.20 22.07 22.13
CA LYS A 68 -2.39 21.51 23.23
C LYS A 68 -0.90 21.78 23.05
N MET A 69 -0.38 21.60 21.85
CA MET A 69 1.03 21.85 21.53
C MET A 69 1.41 23.34 21.62
N GLU A 70 0.47 24.24 21.34
CA GLU A 70 0.68 25.69 21.48
C GLU A 70 0.77 26.12 22.95
N HIS A 71 -0.05 25.52 23.82
CA HIS A 71 -0.02 25.81 25.25
C HIS A 71 1.17 25.16 25.97
N ASP A 72 1.55 23.94 25.55
CA ASP A 72 2.68 23.20 26.09
C ASP A 72 3.45 22.50 24.96
N PRO A 73 4.58 23.08 24.51
CA PRO A 73 5.43 22.49 23.47
C PRO A 73 5.98 21.11 23.83
N THR A 74 6.00 20.73 25.12
CA THR A 74 6.50 19.44 25.58
C THR A 74 5.41 18.38 25.67
N TRP A 75 4.14 18.76 25.56
CA TRP A 75 2.98 17.87 25.71
C TRP A 75 3.09 16.62 24.84
N VAL A 76 3.51 16.77 23.58
CA VAL A 76 3.62 15.66 22.63
C VAL A 76 4.64 14.60 23.06
N PHE A 77 5.68 14.99 23.80
CA PHE A 77 6.72 14.09 24.32
C PHE A 77 6.28 13.37 25.59
N ASN A 78 5.21 13.84 26.24
CA ASN A 78 4.62 13.22 27.42
C ASN A 78 3.48 12.24 27.06
N ILE A 79 3.21 12.05 25.77
CA ILE A 79 2.24 11.07 25.29
C ILE A 79 2.94 9.73 25.11
N LEU A 80 2.40 8.70 25.77
CA LEU A 80 2.79 7.33 25.56
C LEU A 80 1.98 6.75 24.39
N TRP A 81 2.63 6.49 23.26
CA TRP A 81 1.97 6.00 22.07
C TRP A 81 1.90 4.48 22.12
N THR A 82 0.72 3.92 21.89
CA THR A 82 0.54 2.47 21.77
C THR A 82 0.04 2.13 20.38
N ASP A 83 0.50 1.01 19.84
CA ASP A 83 0.04 0.52 18.55
C ASP A 83 -0.01 -1.02 18.54
N GLU A 84 -0.89 -1.53 17.71
CA GLU A 84 -1.04 -2.95 17.42
C GLU A 84 -0.62 -3.20 15.96
N ALA A 85 0.38 -4.06 15.76
CA ALA A 85 0.84 -4.42 14.43
C ALA A 85 0.52 -5.89 14.13
N HIS A 86 -0.05 -6.13 12.95
CA HIS A 86 -0.32 -7.49 12.47
C HIS A 86 0.68 -7.92 11.40
N PHE A 87 1.22 -9.13 11.55
CA PHE A 87 2.13 -9.77 10.61
C PHE A 87 1.49 -11.02 10.02
N SER A 88 1.42 -11.09 8.68
CA SER A 88 0.92 -12.24 7.96
C SER A 88 2.07 -13.14 7.52
N LEU A 89 1.97 -14.44 7.81
CA LEU A 89 2.95 -15.45 7.39
C LEU A 89 2.71 -15.97 5.95
N HIS A 90 1.50 -15.79 5.42
CA HIS A 90 1.08 -16.37 4.14
C HIS A 90 1.37 -15.49 2.92
N GLY A 91 2.17 -14.42 3.08
CA GLY A 91 2.55 -13.56 1.97
C GLY A 91 1.35 -12.77 1.43
N ASP A 92 0.54 -12.21 2.34
CA ASP A 92 -0.38 -11.13 1.98
C ASP A 92 0.32 -10.09 1.11
N VAL A 93 -0.44 -9.44 0.23
CA VAL A 93 0.08 -8.57 -0.82
C VAL A 93 1.18 -7.67 -0.27
N ASN A 94 2.42 -7.97 -0.68
CA ASN A 94 3.57 -7.20 -0.28
C ASN A 94 3.54 -5.88 -1.05
N ASN A 95 3.00 -4.83 -0.43
CA ASN A 95 2.87 -3.49 -1.01
C ASN A 95 4.21 -2.88 -1.47
N HIS A 96 5.35 -3.44 -1.07
CA HIS A 96 6.67 -3.03 -1.57
C HIS A 96 7.03 -3.67 -2.92
N LYS A 97 6.59 -4.92 -3.17
CA LYS A 97 6.94 -5.69 -4.38
C LYS A 97 5.80 -5.72 -5.41
N CYS A 98 4.56 -5.58 -4.96
CA CYS A 98 3.36 -5.59 -5.80
C CYS A 98 3.21 -4.26 -6.55
N ARG A 99 3.07 -4.34 -7.89
CA ARG A 99 2.81 -3.20 -8.77
C ARG A 99 1.82 -3.62 -9.85
N ILE A 100 0.73 -2.88 -9.95
CA ILE A 100 -0.21 -3.00 -11.07
C ILE A 100 0.37 -2.21 -12.24
N TRP A 101 0.43 -2.82 -13.42
CA TRP A 101 0.83 -2.16 -14.66
C TRP A 101 -0.40 -1.89 -15.50
N ALA A 102 -0.77 -0.62 -15.65
CA ALA A 102 -1.97 -0.20 -16.37
C ALA A 102 -1.68 1.07 -17.20
N THR A 103 -2.49 1.34 -18.21
CA THR A 103 -2.40 2.57 -19.01
C THR A 103 -2.82 3.81 -18.22
N SER A 104 -3.72 3.63 -17.25
CA SER A 104 -4.17 4.64 -16.31
C SER A 104 -4.30 4.04 -14.90
N ASN A 105 -4.38 4.87 -13.86
CA ASN A 105 -4.62 4.37 -12.50
C ASN A 105 -6.03 3.75 -12.45
N PRO A 106 -6.18 2.45 -12.14
CA PRO A 106 -7.49 1.80 -12.11
C PRO A 106 -8.45 2.40 -11.08
N ARG A 107 -7.93 3.01 -10.01
CA ARG A 107 -8.72 3.51 -8.87
C ARG A 107 -9.68 2.46 -8.30
N GLU A 108 -9.29 1.20 -8.41
CA GLU A 108 -10.04 0.06 -7.90
C GLU A 108 -9.65 -0.23 -6.45
N TYR A 109 -10.65 -0.64 -5.67
CA TYR A 109 -10.47 -1.04 -4.28
C TYR A 109 -10.87 -2.50 -4.15
N THR A 110 -9.98 -3.32 -3.62
CA THR A 110 -10.30 -4.71 -3.26
C THR A 110 -10.43 -4.79 -1.75
N GLN A 111 -11.64 -5.06 -1.27
CA GLN A 111 -11.86 -5.35 0.13
C GLN A 111 -11.27 -6.72 0.47
N LYS A 112 -10.55 -6.78 1.59
CA LYS A 112 -10.05 -8.03 2.15
C LYS A 112 -10.60 -8.19 3.55
N PRO A 113 -10.95 -9.43 3.96
CA PRO A 113 -11.39 -9.67 5.32
C PRO A 113 -10.30 -9.25 6.31
N LEU A 114 -10.72 -8.54 7.36
CA LEU A 114 -9.83 -8.05 8.41
C LEU A 114 -9.16 -9.23 9.14
N HIS A 115 -9.93 -10.29 9.37
CA HIS A 115 -9.53 -11.48 10.11
C HIS A 115 -9.01 -12.58 9.16
N SER A 116 -7.69 -12.60 8.97
CA SER A 116 -6.97 -13.76 8.47
C SER A 116 -5.93 -14.18 9.52
N SER A 117 -5.45 -15.43 9.47
CA SER A 117 -4.46 -15.93 10.43
C SER A 117 -3.18 -15.08 10.37
N LYS A 118 -2.96 -14.27 11.41
CA LYS A 118 -1.86 -13.32 11.54
C LYS A 118 -1.29 -13.39 12.96
N GLY A 119 0.01 -13.12 13.10
CA GLY A 119 0.60 -12.82 14.38
C GLY A 119 0.35 -11.36 14.75
N THR A 120 -0.01 -11.09 16.00
CA THR A 120 -0.22 -9.74 16.51
C THR A 120 0.89 -9.40 17.50
N SER A 121 1.47 -8.21 17.37
CA SER A 121 2.34 -7.63 18.40
C SER A 121 1.76 -6.32 18.93
N TRP A 122 1.91 -6.10 20.23
CA TRP A 122 1.61 -4.84 20.88
C TRP A 122 2.91 -4.13 21.22
N CYS A 123 2.98 -2.84 20.90
CA CYS A 123 4.14 -2.02 21.18
C CYS A 123 3.73 -0.71 21.84
N VAL A 124 4.66 -0.16 22.61
CA VAL A 124 4.54 1.15 23.24
C VAL A 124 5.82 1.94 22.97
N VAL A 125 5.67 3.23 22.64
CA VAL A 125 6.77 4.15 22.32
C VAL A 125 6.59 5.45 23.09
#